data_AF-A0A534M1V5-F1
#
_entry.id   AF-A0A534M1V5-F1
#
_cell.length_a   1.000
_cell.length_b   1.000
_cell.length_c   1.000
_cell.angle_alpha   90.00
_cell.angle_beta   90.00
_cell.angle_gamma   90.00
#
_symmetry.space_group_name_H-M   'P 1'
#
loop_
_entity.id
_entity.type
_entity.pdbx_description
1 polymer ?
#
loop_
_entity_poly.entity_id
_entity_poly.type
_entity_poly.pdbx_seq_one_letter_code
_entity_poly.pdbx_strand_id
1 'polypeptide(L)'
;MALREVEAEAGEPLKPREAKHRPANPRVAGSFQYSAEFRKRSKKLLRGMEHFPNYSKYLEDELGGPNSRLMHFIQYLIPEIEYRCGPLADKSVLDFGCGPGPSTAALAMNCRSVAGYDIDPELVDVCRMRLKEHGLESTVRLYCAPNLEDVKDRIGPVDLVLLSGVIEHIPLTERGLRRRLIRTLFGMLKPGGSLYIYDTPNRAWPIDFHTTGLLGIPWTKPGSPSAYARAVRAGRYGDSPRYTPGPRGMEQCGAWGATYWEILGYLKGESFRVQNTRAGGNKHIDYLGGSRRFRLARYPFDFFVGLLARPLRIPITAFYPFLDNLVITKTGAMKRTVKVEGSRAGSSSSSPSLVTVR
;
A
#
# COMPACT_ATOMS: atom_id res chain seq x y z
N MET A 1 -10.85 17.58 -26.11
CA MET A 1 -9.98 16.48 -26.56
C MET A 1 -10.72 15.18 -26.29
N ALA A 2 -10.94 14.38 -27.32
CA ALA A 2 -11.86 13.24 -27.32
C ALA A 2 -11.48 12.16 -26.30
N LEU A 3 -12.49 11.66 -25.60
CA LEU A 3 -12.45 10.44 -24.79
C LEU A 3 -11.99 9.28 -25.67
N ARG A 4 -10.87 8.62 -25.31
CA ARG A 4 -10.57 7.28 -25.80
C ARG A 4 -11.17 6.31 -24.80
N GLU A 5 -12.30 5.72 -25.15
CA GLU A 5 -12.79 4.51 -24.49
C GLU A 5 -11.78 3.40 -24.76
N VAL A 6 -11.07 2.97 -23.71
CA VAL A 6 -10.41 1.67 -23.71
C VAL A 6 -11.49 0.71 -23.23
N GLU A 7 -12.11 -0.01 -24.16
CA GLU A 7 -13.08 -1.05 -23.83
C GLU A 7 -12.42 -2.06 -22.89
N ALA A 8 -12.90 -2.10 -21.65
CA ALA A 8 -12.55 -3.13 -20.70
C ALA A 8 -13.34 -4.39 -21.09
N GLU A 9 -12.70 -5.33 -21.79
CA GLU A 9 -13.29 -6.64 -22.04
C GLU A 9 -13.69 -7.29 -20.71
N ALA A 10 -15.00 -7.47 -20.53
CA ALA A 10 -15.57 -8.13 -19.36
C ALA A 10 -15.28 -9.63 -19.44
N GLY A 11 -14.10 -10.04 -18.97
CA GLY A 11 -13.77 -11.46 -18.83
C GLY A 11 -14.67 -12.16 -17.82
N GLU A 12 -15.13 -13.38 -18.16
CA GLU A 12 -15.95 -14.24 -17.32
C GLU A 12 -15.40 -14.41 -15.88
N PRO A 13 -16.24 -14.77 -14.89
CA PRO A 13 -15.78 -15.07 -13.53
C PRO A 13 -14.66 -16.12 -13.53
N LEU A 14 -13.52 -15.80 -12.89
CA LEU A 14 -12.36 -16.69 -12.85
C LEU A 14 -12.73 -17.95 -12.04
N LYS A 15 -12.64 -19.12 -12.68
CA LYS A 15 -12.82 -20.42 -12.01
C LYS A 15 -11.65 -20.64 -11.02
N PRO A 16 -11.91 -21.16 -9.81
CA PRO A 16 -10.84 -21.50 -8.86
C PRO A 16 -9.87 -22.50 -9.48
N ARG A 17 -8.57 -22.18 -9.44
CA ARG A 17 -7.52 -23.08 -9.93
C ARG A 17 -7.21 -24.14 -8.88
N GLU A 18 -7.16 -25.41 -9.28
CA GLU A 18 -6.49 -26.45 -8.50
C GLU A 18 -5.00 -26.10 -8.39
N ALA A 19 -4.46 -26.17 -7.17
CA ALA A 19 -3.08 -25.79 -6.84
C ALA A 19 -2.04 -26.65 -7.56
N LYS A 20 -1.74 -26.35 -8.82
CA LYS A 20 -0.62 -26.92 -9.56
C LYS A 20 0.17 -25.80 -10.24
N HIS A 21 1.46 -25.75 -9.89
CA HIS A 21 2.51 -24.76 -10.18
C HIS A 21 2.60 -23.54 -9.25
N ARG A 22 3.14 -23.78 -8.05
CA ARG A 22 4.01 -22.80 -7.37
C ARG A 22 5.29 -22.71 -8.21
N PRO A 23 5.72 -21.54 -8.73
CA PRO A 23 6.99 -21.45 -9.43
C PRO A 23 8.10 -21.95 -8.50
N ALA A 24 8.86 -22.93 -9.00
CA ALA A 24 9.96 -23.50 -8.26
C ALA A 24 11.05 -22.44 -8.08
N ASN A 25 11.33 -22.11 -6.82
CA ASN A 25 12.55 -21.43 -6.36
C ASN A 25 12.67 -19.90 -6.65
N PRO A 26 12.68 -19.04 -5.61
CA PRO A 26 12.97 -17.60 -5.72
C PRO A 26 14.30 -17.25 -6.41
N ARG A 27 15.22 -18.22 -6.54
CA ARG A 27 16.49 -18.06 -7.28
C ARG A 27 16.31 -17.82 -8.78
N VAL A 28 15.19 -18.22 -9.40
CA VAL A 28 14.96 -18.03 -10.84
C VAL A 28 14.63 -16.56 -11.17
N ALA A 29 13.93 -15.85 -10.27
CA ALA A 29 13.49 -14.48 -10.51
C ALA A 29 14.64 -13.45 -10.52
N GLY A 30 15.80 -13.75 -9.89
CA GLY A 30 17.00 -12.90 -9.94
C GLY A 30 17.70 -12.84 -11.31
N SER A 31 17.25 -13.64 -12.29
CA SER A 31 17.84 -13.72 -13.64
C SER A 31 16.86 -13.40 -14.76
N PHE A 32 15.62 -13.01 -14.44
CA PHE A 32 14.60 -12.77 -15.44
C PHE A 32 14.97 -11.58 -16.33
N GLN A 33 15.17 -11.83 -17.62
CA GLN A 33 15.47 -10.79 -18.60
C GLN A 33 14.22 -10.41 -19.37
N TYR A 34 13.70 -9.20 -19.12
CA TYR A 34 12.60 -8.65 -19.89
C TYR A 34 12.97 -8.44 -21.37
N SER A 35 11.99 -8.61 -22.26
CA SER A 35 12.13 -8.31 -23.69
C SER A 35 12.62 -6.89 -23.97
N ALA A 36 13.18 -6.68 -25.16
CA ALA A 36 13.61 -5.36 -25.62
C ALA A 36 12.45 -4.36 -25.67
N GLU A 37 11.25 -4.83 -26.02
CA GLU A 37 10.04 -4.01 -26.05
C GLU A 37 9.64 -3.53 -24.65
N PHE A 38 9.59 -4.43 -23.67
CA PHE A 38 9.33 -4.07 -22.28
C PHE A 38 10.35 -3.05 -21.77
N ARG A 39 11.64 -3.33 -21.97
CA ARG A 39 12.72 -2.41 -21.56
C ARG A 39 12.54 -1.02 -22.19
N LYS A 40 12.19 -0.95 -23.46
CA LYS A 40 11.92 0.31 -24.18
C LYS A 40 10.74 1.06 -23.58
N ARG A 41 9.61 0.37 -23.32
CA ARG A 41 8.41 1.01 -22.75
C ARG A 41 8.64 1.48 -21.32
N SER A 42 9.31 0.68 -20.49
CA SER A 42 9.68 1.04 -19.11
C SER A 42 10.65 2.23 -19.06
N LYS A 43 11.63 2.29 -19.97
CA LYS A 43 12.49 3.48 -20.11
C LYS A 43 11.70 4.73 -20.53
N LYS A 44 10.73 4.58 -21.45
CA LYS A 44 9.88 5.69 -21.90
C LYS A 44 9.07 6.28 -20.76
N LEU A 45 8.59 5.46 -19.81
CA LEU A 45 7.96 5.97 -18.60
C LEU A 45 8.90 6.96 -17.91
N LEU A 46 10.16 6.62 -17.72
CA LEU A 46 11.11 7.46 -16.97
C LEU A 46 11.65 8.68 -17.74
N ARG A 47 11.16 8.95 -18.96
CA ARG A 47 11.64 10.07 -19.79
C ARG A 47 11.38 11.41 -19.12
N GLY A 48 12.36 12.32 -19.17
CA GLY A 48 12.30 13.64 -18.54
C GLY A 48 12.74 13.65 -17.08
N MET A 49 12.95 12.48 -16.47
CA MET A 49 13.45 12.34 -15.10
C MET A 49 14.95 12.00 -15.05
N GLU A 50 15.67 12.10 -16.18
CA GLU A 50 17.10 11.76 -16.28
C GLU A 50 17.99 12.62 -15.37
N HIS A 51 17.51 13.81 -15.02
CA HIS A 51 18.19 14.75 -14.14
C HIS A 51 17.93 14.47 -12.64
N PHE A 52 17.06 13.52 -12.29
CA PHE A 52 16.78 13.18 -10.90
C PHE A 52 17.95 12.39 -10.30
N PRO A 53 18.38 12.68 -9.05
CA PRO A 53 19.53 12.02 -8.42
C PRO A 53 19.47 10.48 -8.37
N ASN A 54 18.28 9.89 -8.40
CA ASN A 54 18.04 8.45 -8.29
C ASN A 54 17.60 7.79 -9.60
N TYR A 55 17.74 8.44 -10.76
CA TYR A 55 17.26 7.93 -12.06
C TYR A 55 17.74 6.50 -12.37
N SER A 56 19.03 6.22 -12.19
CA SER A 56 19.60 4.89 -12.46
C SER A 56 19.01 3.81 -11.55
N LYS A 57 18.69 4.15 -10.30
CA LYS A 57 18.04 3.24 -9.36
C LYS A 57 16.60 2.95 -9.80
N TYR A 58 15.83 3.96 -10.23
CA TYR A 58 14.49 3.75 -10.76
C TYR A 58 14.50 2.81 -11.97
N LEU A 59 15.51 2.93 -12.84
CA LEU A 59 15.69 2.00 -13.95
C LEU A 59 15.98 0.57 -13.47
N GLU A 60 16.91 0.37 -12.54
CA GLU A 60 17.23 -0.95 -11.97
C GLU A 60 16.01 -1.57 -11.28
N ASP A 61 15.28 -0.78 -10.50
CA ASP A 61 14.07 -1.19 -9.81
C ASP A 61 13.01 -1.74 -10.77
N GLU A 62 12.85 -1.10 -11.94
CA GLU A 62 11.85 -1.48 -12.95
C GLU A 62 12.32 -2.61 -13.88
N LEU A 63 13.62 -2.66 -14.17
CA LEU A 63 14.20 -3.49 -15.23
C LEU A 63 14.79 -4.81 -14.70
N GLY A 64 14.10 -5.51 -13.80
CA GLY A 64 14.43 -6.88 -13.40
C GLY A 64 15.84 -7.05 -12.78
N GLY A 65 16.21 -8.29 -12.46
CA GLY A 65 17.48 -8.58 -11.77
C GLY A 65 17.37 -8.61 -10.23
N PRO A 66 18.47 -8.93 -9.53
CA PRO A 66 18.45 -9.33 -8.13
C PRO A 66 18.01 -8.21 -7.17
N ASN A 67 18.24 -6.95 -7.55
CA ASN A 67 17.87 -5.78 -6.74
C ASN A 67 16.57 -5.11 -7.20
N SER A 68 15.86 -5.69 -8.18
CA SER A 68 14.64 -5.07 -8.71
C SER A 68 13.51 -5.01 -7.67
N ARG A 69 12.56 -4.09 -7.86
CA ARG A 69 11.38 -3.98 -6.99
C ARG A 69 10.55 -5.27 -6.95
N LEU A 70 10.48 -5.99 -8.07
CA LEU A 70 9.83 -7.31 -8.10
C LEU A 70 10.50 -8.28 -7.13
N MET A 71 11.84 -8.36 -7.16
CA MET A 71 12.58 -9.24 -6.25
C MET A 71 12.42 -8.82 -4.81
N HIS A 72 12.47 -7.52 -4.53
CA HIS A 72 12.21 -6.98 -3.20
C HIS A 72 10.84 -7.40 -2.68
N PHE A 73 9.79 -7.28 -3.50
CA PHE A 73 8.46 -7.70 -3.08
C PHE A 73 8.34 -9.20 -2.85
N ILE A 74 8.92 -10.03 -3.72
CA ILE A 74 8.93 -11.49 -3.56
C ILE A 74 9.68 -11.90 -2.28
N GLN A 75 10.85 -11.30 -2.02
CA GLN A 75 11.72 -11.70 -0.93
C GLN A 75 11.28 -11.14 0.44
N TYR A 76 10.65 -9.97 0.44
CA TYR A 76 10.42 -9.23 1.68
C TYR A 76 8.95 -8.87 1.92
N LEU A 77 8.27 -8.28 0.94
CA LEU A 77 6.89 -7.82 1.14
C LEU A 77 5.90 -8.99 1.25
N ILE A 78 5.98 -9.97 0.35
CA ILE A 78 5.06 -11.12 0.35
C ILE A 78 5.14 -11.92 1.67
N PRO A 79 6.34 -12.33 2.15
CA PRO A 79 6.44 -12.99 3.45
C PRO A 79 5.89 -12.14 4.61
N GLU A 80 6.10 -10.81 4.57
CA GLU A 80 5.58 -9.94 5.62
C GLU A 80 4.04 -9.82 5.57
N ILE A 81 3.45 -9.76 4.38
CA ILE A 81 2.00 -9.81 4.20
C ILE A 81 1.47 -11.12 4.75
N GLU A 82 2.09 -12.26 4.45
CA GLU A 82 1.68 -13.57 4.97
C GLU A 82 1.80 -13.64 6.50
N TYR A 83 2.89 -13.12 7.07
CA TYR A 83 3.10 -13.07 8.51
C TYR A 83 2.02 -12.25 9.22
N ARG A 84 1.64 -11.09 8.67
CA ARG A 84 0.68 -10.17 9.32
C ARG A 84 -0.78 -10.49 9.02
N CYS A 85 -1.06 -11.01 7.83
CA CYS A 85 -2.43 -11.18 7.34
C CYS A 85 -2.83 -12.66 7.22
N GLY A 86 -1.90 -13.60 7.41
CA GLY A 86 -2.09 -15.03 7.15
C GLY A 86 -1.85 -15.41 5.68
N PRO A 87 -1.90 -16.72 5.35
CA PRO A 87 -1.56 -17.25 4.02
C PRO A 87 -2.28 -16.52 2.87
N LEU A 88 -1.58 -16.35 1.74
CA LEU A 88 -2.12 -15.62 0.58
C LEU A 88 -2.81 -16.52 -0.46
N ALA A 89 -2.50 -17.82 -0.48
CA ALA A 89 -2.90 -18.74 -1.55
C ALA A 89 -4.40 -18.68 -1.93
N ASP A 90 -5.29 -18.53 -0.95
CA ASP A 90 -6.75 -18.51 -1.16
C ASP A 90 -7.37 -17.10 -1.17
N LYS A 91 -6.55 -16.05 -1.18
CA LYS A 91 -7.02 -14.66 -1.05
C LYS A 91 -7.23 -14.00 -2.40
N SER A 92 -8.31 -13.21 -2.50
CA SER A 92 -8.43 -12.17 -3.51
C SER A 92 -7.81 -10.87 -2.99
N VAL A 93 -6.96 -10.25 -3.81
CA VAL A 93 -6.22 -9.03 -3.43
C VAL A 93 -6.51 -7.91 -4.41
N LEU A 94 -6.71 -6.69 -3.90
CA LEU A 94 -6.65 -5.46 -4.69
C LEU A 94 -5.28 -4.80 -4.47
N ASP A 95 -4.52 -4.64 -5.55
CA ASP A 95 -3.33 -3.80 -5.61
C ASP A 95 -3.75 -2.40 -6.11
N PHE A 96 -3.98 -1.47 -5.17
CA PHE A 96 -4.46 -0.12 -5.48
C PHE A 96 -3.27 0.80 -5.69
N GLY A 97 -3.17 1.40 -6.88
CA GLY A 97 -1.98 2.09 -7.38
C GLY A 97 -0.93 1.08 -7.87
N CYS A 98 -1.34 0.17 -8.75
CA CYS A 98 -0.50 -0.96 -9.17
C CYS A 98 0.72 -0.55 -10.02
N GLY A 99 0.74 0.67 -10.53
CA GLY A 99 1.85 1.23 -11.29
C GLY A 99 2.28 0.30 -12.44
N PRO A 100 3.60 0.12 -12.67
CA PRO A 100 4.12 -0.76 -13.72
C PRO A 100 4.13 -2.25 -13.34
N GLY A 101 3.45 -2.64 -12.25
CA GLY A 101 3.16 -4.03 -11.90
C GLY A 101 4.16 -4.86 -11.08
N PRO A 102 5.26 -4.35 -10.47
CA PRO A 102 6.13 -5.23 -9.66
C PRO A 102 5.41 -5.87 -8.48
N SER A 103 4.60 -5.12 -7.72
CA SER A 103 3.81 -5.63 -6.59
C SER A 103 2.71 -6.58 -7.09
N THR A 104 2.04 -6.22 -8.18
CA THR A 104 0.99 -7.01 -8.80
C THR A 104 1.51 -8.37 -9.25
N ALA A 105 2.68 -8.43 -9.89
CA ALA A 105 3.30 -9.67 -10.30
C ALA A 105 3.69 -10.53 -9.08
N ALA A 106 4.29 -9.94 -8.04
CA ALA A 106 4.61 -10.65 -6.80
C ALA A 106 3.36 -11.22 -6.10
N LEU A 107 2.27 -10.47 -6.06
CA LEU A 107 0.98 -10.91 -5.52
C LEU A 107 0.38 -12.03 -6.37
N ALA A 108 0.39 -11.90 -7.70
CA ALA A 108 -0.19 -12.87 -8.61
C ALA A 108 0.52 -14.24 -8.57
N MET A 109 1.78 -14.27 -8.16
CA MET A 109 2.51 -15.53 -7.92
C MET A 109 2.09 -16.25 -6.63
N ASN A 110 1.43 -15.55 -5.69
CA ASN A 110 1.18 -16.04 -4.33
C ASN A 110 -0.29 -16.02 -3.88
N CYS A 111 -1.18 -15.39 -4.64
CA CYS A 111 -2.60 -15.22 -4.32
C CYS A 111 -3.51 -15.97 -5.30
N ARG A 112 -4.77 -16.24 -4.89
CA ARG A 112 -5.78 -16.84 -5.79
C ARG A 112 -6.08 -15.95 -6.99
N SER A 113 -6.21 -14.64 -6.75
CA SER A 113 -6.58 -13.67 -7.78
C SER A 113 -6.16 -12.26 -7.37
N VAL A 114 -5.74 -11.45 -8.32
CA VAL A 114 -5.37 -10.05 -8.09
C VAL A 114 -6.18 -9.13 -9.00
N ALA A 115 -6.74 -8.07 -8.43
CA ALA A 115 -7.19 -6.91 -9.18
C ALA A 115 -6.11 -5.83 -9.06
N GLY A 116 -5.51 -5.39 -10.17
CA GLY A 116 -4.63 -4.23 -10.19
C GLY A 116 -5.40 -3.00 -10.64
N TYR A 117 -5.32 -1.90 -9.90
CA TYR A 117 -5.95 -0.63 -10.26
C TYR A 117 -4.90 0.49 -10.32
N ASP A 118 -4.89 1.26 -11.40
CA ASP A 118 -4.15 2.52 -11.47
C ASP A 118 -4.93 3.55 -12.31
N ILE A 119 -4.68 4.83 -12.10
CA ILE A 119 -5.30 5.91 -12.88
C ILE A 119 -4.54 6.20 -14.18
N ASP A 120 -3.25 5.85 -14.24
CA ASP A 120 -2.38 6.13 -15.37
C ASP A 120 -2.38 4.96 -16.38
N PRO A 121 -2.97 5.14 -17.58
CA PRO A 121 -3.01 4.07 -18.58
C PRO A 121 -1.64 3.63 -19.07
N GLU A 122 -0.62 4.51 -19.07
CA GLU A 122 0.72 4.13 -19.48
C GLU A 122 1.39 3.19 -18.47
N LEU A 123 1.11 3.37 -17.18
CA LEU A 123 1.57 2.45 -16.13
C LEU A 123 0.85 1.10 -16.24
N VAL A 124 -0.47 1.11 -16.44
CA VAL A 124 -1.28 -0.11 -16.63
C VAL A 124 -0.83 -0.90 -17.85
N ASP A 125 -0.45 -0.24 -18.95
CA ASP A 125 0.10 -0.91 -20.14
C ASP A 125 1.41 -1.63 -19.84
N VAL A 126 2.33 -1.00 -19.10
CA VAL A 126 3.59 -1.64 -18.70
C VAL A 126 3.34 -2.76 -17.69
N CYS A 127 2.38 -2.60 -16.79
CA CYS A 127 1.94 -3.67 -15.89
C CYS A 127 1.43 -4.88 -16.68
N ARG A 128 0.57 -4.68 -17.69
CA ARG A 128 0.08 -5.74 -18.57
C ARG A 128 1.23 -6.48 -19.26
N MET A 129 2.20 -5.74 -19.82
CA MET A 129 3.38 -6.35 -20.43
C MET A 129 4.18 -7.17 -19.42
N ARG A 130 4.39 -6.65 -18.19
CA ARG A 130 5.08 -7.40 -17.13
C ARG A 130 4.36 -8.71 -16.83
N LEU A 131 3.05 -8.67 -16.66
CA LEU A 131 2.25 -9.85 -16.35
C LEU A 131 2.34 -10.90 -17.46
N LYS A 132 2.32 -10.46 -18.74
CA LYS A 132 2.51 -11.34 -19.90
C LYS A 132 3.89 -11.99 -19.91
N GLU A 133 4.96 -11.23 -19.68
CA GLU A 133 6.34 -11.72 -19.61
C GLU A 133 6.52 -12.79 -18.52
N HIS A 134 5.76 -12.70 -17.43
CA HIS A 134 5.76 -13.69 -16.33
C HIS A 134 4.67 -14.78 -16.44
N GLY A 135 3.82 -14.75 -17.47
CA GLY A 135 2.73 -15.72 -17.64
C GLY A 135 1.64 -15.64 -16.58
N LEU A 136 1.37 -14.44 -16.04
CA LEU A 136 0.46 -14.20 -14.91
C LEU A 136 -0.92 -13.65 -15.31
N GLU A 137 -1.19 -13.54 -16.62
CA GLU A 137 -2.42 -12.94 -17.17
C GLU A 137 -3.70 -13.62 -16.67
N SER A 138 -3.66 -14.94 -16.42
CA SER A 138 -4.82 -15.68 -15.90
C SER A 138 -5.18 -15.35 -14.45
N THR A 139 -4.26 -14.81 -13.67
CA THR A 139 -4.45 -14.55 -12.23
C THR A 139 -4.84 -13.10 -11.95
N VAL A 140 -4.62 -12.20 -12.92
CA VAL A 140 -4.74 -10.76 -12.73
C VAL A 140 -5.80 -10.15 -13.65
N ARG A 141 -6.63 -9.28 -13.09
CA ARG A 141 -7.45 -8.34 -13.87
C ARG A 141 -6.95 -6.93 -13.62
N LEU A 142 -6.68 -6.19 -14.69
CA LEU A 142 -6.24 -4.79 -14.60
C LEU A 142 -7.41 -3.84 -14.86
N TYR A 143 -7.50 -2.79 -14.06
CA TYR A 143 -8.49 -1.74 -14.15
C TYR A 143 -7.79 -0.39 -14.27
N CYS A 144 -8.21 0.41 -15.25
CA CYS A 144 -7.75 1.78 -15.44
C CYS A 144 -8.97 2.69 -15.52
N ALA A 145 -9.13 3.57 -14.54
CA ALA A 145 -10.22 4.55 -14.52
C ALA A 145 -9.80 5.80 -13.73
N PRO A 146 -10.38 6.98 -14.00
CA PRO A 146 -10.11 8.17 -13.21
C PRO A 146 -10.54 8.03 -11.74
N ASN A 147 -11.63 7.31 -11.48
CA ASN A 147 -12.13 7.03 -10.14
C ASN A 147 -12.30 5.53 -9.89
N LEU A 148 -11.95 5.11 -8.68
CA LEU A 148 -12.11 3.72 -8.24
C LEU A 148 -13.59 3.32 -8.21
N GLU A 149 -14.46 4.27 -7.90
CA GLU A 149 -15.91 4.09 -7.85
C GLU A 149 -16.51 3.56 -9.16
N ASP A 150 -15.89 3.86 -10.30
CA ASP A 150 -16.36 3.46 -11.64
C ASP A 150 -16.06 1.97 -11.95
N VAL A 151 -15.20 1.34 -11.15
CA VAL A 151 -14.71 -0.03 -11.36
C VAL A 151 -14.88 -0.93 -10.13
N LYS A 152 -15.11 -0.38 -8.93
CA LYS A 152 -15.10 -1.14 -7.67
C LYS A 152 -16.07 -2.32 -7.65
N ASP A 153 -17.22 -2.20 -8.31
CA ASP A 153 -18.24 -3.26 -8.32
C ASP A 153 -17.81 -4.45 -9.21
N ARG A 154 -16.97 -4.19 -10.22
CA ARG A 154 -16.33 -5.23 -11.05
C ARG A 154 -15.16 -5.92 -10.34
N ILE A 155 -14.51 -5.23 -9.40
CA ILE A 155 -13.45 -5.80 -8.55
C ILE A 155 -14.06 -6.70 -7.48
N GLY A 156 -15.16 -6.27 -6.87
CA GLY A 156 -15.85 -7.00 -5.81
C GLY A 156 -15.11 -6.97 -4.47
N PRO A 157 -15.65 -7.67 -3.45
CA PRO A 157 -15.04 -7.67 -2.13
C PRO A 157 -13.76 -8.51 -2.10
N VAL A 158 -12.72 -7.97 -1.46
CA VAL A 158 -11.38 -8.60 -1.39
C VAL A 158 -10.96 -8.94 0.04
N ASP A 159 -10.05 -9.91 0.16
CA ASP A 159 -9.46 -10.32 1.44
C ASP A 159 -8.33 -9.37 1.89
N LEU A 160 -7.68 -8.70 0.93
CA LEU A 160 -6.58 -7.77 1.17
C LEU A 160 -6.65 -6.61 0.17
N VAL A 161 -6.40 -5.39 0.65
CA VAL A 161 -6.08 -4.23 -0.19
C VAL A 161 -4.65 -3.82 0.14
N LEU A 162 -3.78 -3.76 -0.87
CA LEU A 162 -2.43 -3.23 -0.76
C LEU A 162 -2.39 -1.79 -1.30
N LEU A 163 -1.78 -0.89 -0.53
CA LEU A 163 -1.33 0.43 -0.97
C LEU A 163 0.18 0.48 -0.77
N SER A 164 0.94 0.29 -1.85
CA SER A 164 2.40 0.31 -1.84
C SER A 164 2.92 1.61 -2.45
N GLY A 165 3.26 2.58 -1.61
CA GLY A 165 3.76 3.88 -2.05
C GLY A 165 2.74 4.68 -2.87
N VAL A 166 1.51 4.83 -2.35
CA VAL A 166 0.38 5.40 -3.12
C VAL A 166 -0.26 6.59 -2.43
N ILE A 167 -0.42 6.56 -1.11
CA ILE A 167 -1.18 7.59 -0.38
C ILE A 167 -0.52 8.96 -0.53
N GLU A 168 0.80 8.99 -0.58
CA GLU A 168 1.61 10.19 -0.76
C GLU A 168 1.34 10.92 -2.08
N HIS A 169 1.01 10.18 -3.16
CA HIS A 169 0.72 10.75 -4.48
C HIS A 169 -0.70 11.32 -4.57
N ILE A 170 -1.58 10.96 -3.63
CA ILE A 170 -2.93 11.51 -3.54
C ILE A 170 -2.84 12.88 -2.86
N PRO A 171 -3.18 13.99 -3.52
CA PRO A 171 -2.99 15.33 -2.96
C PRO A 171 -3.94 15.60 -1.77
N LEU A 172 -3.43 16.28 -0.75
CA LEU A 172 -4.21 16.81 0.37
C LEU A 172 -4.85 18.16 0.06
N THR A 173 -4.31 18.89 -0.92
CA THR A 173 -4.94 20.09 -1.47
C THR A 173 -6.33 19.79 -2.04
N GLU A 174 -6.57 18.54 -2.47
CA GLU A 174 -7.89 18.02 -2.81
C GLU A 174 -8.64 17.53 -1.57
N ARG A 175 -9.40 18.43 -0.96
CA ARG A 175 -10.08 18.19 0.31
C ARG A 175 -10.97 16.94 0.26
N GLY A 176 -10.77 16.05 1.22
CA GLY A 176 -11.59 14.85 1.41
C GLY A 176 -11.28 13.69 0.47
N LEU A 177 -10.41 13.87 -0.56
CA LEU A 177 -10.06 12.83 -1.52
C LEU A 177 -9.48 11.59 -0.82
N ARG A 178 -8.42 11.75 -0.02
CA ARG A 178 -7.80 10.66 0.73
C ARG A 178 -8.79 9.95 1.65
N ARG A 179 -9.62 10.71 2.39
CA ARG A 179 -10.64 10.14 3.28
C ARG A 179 -11.63 9.29 2.50
N ARG A 180 -12.16 9.80 1.39
CA ARG A 180 -13.11 9.08 0.53
C ARG A 180 -12.48 7.79 0.00
N LEU A 181 -11.29 7.87 -0.60
CA LEU A 181 -10.60 6.72 -1.16
C LEU A 181 -10.29 5.64 -0.11
N ILE A 182 -9.71 6.00 1.03
CA ILE A 182 -9.41 5.04 2.10
C ILE A 182 -10.68 4.39 2.64
N ARG A 183 -11.78 5.13 2.76
CA ARG A 183 -13.08 4.56 3.15
C ARG A 183 -13.67 3.65 2.08
N THR A 184 -13.59 4.01 0.80
CA THR A 184 -14.02 3.16 -0.32
C THR A 184 -13.25 1.83 -0.31
N LEU A 185 -11.92 1.89 -0.24
CA LEU A 185 -11.05 0.72 -0.18
C LEU A 185 -11.34 -0.16 1.04
N PHE A 186 -11.51 0.45 2.22
CA PHE A 186 -11.87 -0.28 3.43
C PHE A 186 -13.28 -0.90 3.35
N GLY A 187 -14.21 -0.23 2.65
CA GLY A 187 -15.54 -0.73 2.34
C GLY A 187 -15.50 -2.01 1.50
N MET A 188 -14.58 -2.10 0.54
CA MET A 188 -14.36 -3.25 -0.34
C MET A 188 -13.76 -4.47 0.38
N LEU A 189 -13.26 -4.33 1.61
CA LEU A 189 -12.77 -5.48 2.38
C LEU A 189 -13.91 -6.36 2.87
N LYS A 190 -13.75 -7.68 2.72
CA LYS A 190 -14.55 -8.67 3.43
C LYS A 190 -14.38 -8.51 4.96
N PRO A 191 -15.34 -8.98 5.78
CA PRO A 191 -15.12 -9.11 7.22
C PRO A 191 -13.86 -9.95 7.50
N GLY A 192 -12.93 -9.43 8.32
CA GLY A 192 -11.63 -10.06 8.56
C GLY A 192 -10.56 -9.73 7.52
N GLY A 193 -10.91 -9.08 6.41
CA GLY A 193 -9.97 -8.59 5.41
C GLY A 193 -9.12 -7.42 5.92
N SER A 194 -7.97 -7.19 5.30
CA SER A 194 -6.99 -6.19 5.76
C SER A 194 -6.66 -5.12 4.72
N LEU A 195 -6.56 -3.87 5.18
CA LEU A 195 -5.94 -2.76 4.47
C LEU A 195 -4.45 -2.75 4.86
N TYR A 196 -3.57 -2.89 3.89
CA TYR A 196 -2.13 -2.98 4.06
C TYR A 196 -1.46 -1.77 3.41
N ILE A 197 -0.77 -0.96 4.20
CA ILE A 197 -0.07 0.24 3.75
C ILE A 197 1.42 0.02 3.91
N TYR A 198 2.16 0.26 2.83
CA TYR A 198 3.58 -0.02 2.70
C TYR A 198 4.30 1.16 2.03
N ASP A 199 5.50 1.49 2.51
CA ASP A 199 6.43 2.45 1.88
C ASP A 199 5.90 3.90 1.72
N THR A 200 4.93 4.31 2.54
CA THR A 200 4.43 5.70 2.50
C THR A 200 5.32 6.62 3.35
N PRO A 201 5.89 7.71 2.82
CA PRO A 201 6.67 8.66 3.60
C PRO A 201 5.84 9.23 4.75
N ASN A 202 6.44 9.28 5.94
CA ASN A 202 5.77 9.69 7.15
C ASN A 202 5.97 11.18 7.41
N ARG A 203 4.89 11.94 7.37
CA ARG A 203 4.92 13.37 7.66
C ARG A 203 5.26 13.72 9.11
N ALA A 204 5.12 12.77 10.04
CA ALA A 204 5.61 12.97 11.40
C ALA A 204 7.14 13.06 11.46
N TRP A 205 7.84 12.59 10.43
CA TRP A 205 9.29 12.66 10.35
C TRP A 205 9.78 14.02 9.82
N PRO A 206 10.84 14.60 10.39
CA PRO A 206 11.30 15.96 10.03
C PRO A 206 11.90 16.07 8.63
N ILE A 207 12.41 14.99 8.03
CA ILE A 207 13.13 15.02 6.76
C ILE A 207 12.28 14.35 5.68
N ASP A 208 12.07 15.03 4.55
CA ASP A 208 11.44 14.40 3.38
C ASP A 208 12.47 13.51 2.66
N PHE A 209 12.57 12.23 3.02
CA PHE A 209 13.48 11.29 2.37
C PHE A 209 12.99 10.78 1.01
N HIS A 210 11.75 11.10 0.64
CA HIS A 210 11.12 10.57 -0.57
C HIS A 210 11.35 11.48 -1.77
N THR A 211 11.12 12.79 -1.62
CA THR A 211 11.04 13.70 -2.77
C THR A 211 12.21 14.68 -2.85
N THR A 212 12.53 15.37 -1.74
CA THR A 212 13.47 16.51 -1.74
C THR A 212 14.75 16.28 -0.93
N GLY A 213 14.76 15.35 0.03
CA GLY A 213 15.85 15.19 0.99
C GLY A 213 15.99 16.36 1.98
N LEU A 214 15.03 17.28 2.04
CA LEU A 214 15.14 18.51 2.83
C LEU A 214 14.45 18.42 4.19
N LEU A 215 15.09 19.02 5.20
CA LEU A 215 14.54 19.18 6.55
C LEU A 215 13.34 20.15 6.56
N GLY A 216 12.28 19.74 7.25
CA GLY A 216 11.08 20.54 7.52
C GLY A 216 10.08 20.63 6.37
N ILE A 217 10.34 20.05 5.19
CA ILE A 217 9.35 20.02 4.09
C ILE A 217 8.04 19.37 4.55
N PRO A 218 8.04 18.18 5.19
CA PRO A 218 6.79 17.51 5.56
C PRO A 218 5.92 18.35 6.51
N TRP A 219 6.53 19.24 7.29
CA TRP A 219 5.84 20.07 8.29
C TRP A 219 5.33 21.41 7.74
N THR A 220 5.60 21.71 6.47
CA THR A 220 4.96 22.84 5.79
C THR A 220 3.53 22.49 5.37
N LYS A 221 2.72 23.49 5.01
CA LYS A 221 1.40 23.26 4.41
C LYS A 221 1.55 22.48 3.09
N PRO A 222 0.78 21.39 2.88
CA PRO A 222 0.76 20.68 1.59
C PRO A 222 0.50 21.60 0.41
N GLY A 223 1.29 21.45 -0.66
CA GLY A 223 1.25 22.33 -1.83
C GLY A 223 1.79 23.75 -1.58
N SER A 224 2.62 23.96 -0.55
CA SER A 224 3.17 25.28 -0.23
C SER A 224 4.10 25.82 -1.33
N PRO A 225 3.82 27.03 -1.88
CA PRO A 225 4.71 27.67 -2.85
C PRO A 225 6.12 27.98 -2.30
N SER A 226 6.24 28.30 -1.01
CA SER A 226 7.55 28.58 -0.39
C SER A 226 8.38 27.32 -0.19
N ALA A 227 7.73 26.20 0.15
CA ALA A 227 8.39 24.89 0.24
C ALA A 227 8.91 24.44 -1.13
N TYR A 228 8.07 24.59 -2.16
CA TYR A 228 8.44 24.34 -3.55
C TYR A 228 9.63 25.20 -4.00
N ALA A 229 9.55 26.52 -3.81
CA ALA A 229 10.64 27.43 -4.19
C ALA A 229 11.95 27.10 -3.46
N ARG A 230 11.87 26.67 -2.20
CA ARG A 230 13.04 26.20 -1.43
C ARG A 230 13.64 24.93 -2.03
N ALA A 231 12.81 23.95 -2.39
CA ALA A 231 13.26 22.69 -2.99
C ALA A 231 13.93 22.90 -4.35
N VAL A 232 13.33 23.73 -5.21
CA VAL A 232 13.89 24.10 -6.52
C VAL A 232 15.19 24.87 -6.37
N ARG A 233 15.25 25.90 -5.50
CA ARG A 233 16.47 26.68 -5.26
C ARG A 233 17.62 25.82 -4.72
N ALA A 234 17.30 24.81 -3.92
CA ALA A 234 18.28 23.87 -3.40
C ALA A 234 18.73 22.81 -4.43
N GLY A 235 18.20 22.83 -5.65
CA GLY A 235 18.47 21.80 -6.67
C GLY A 235 17.95 20.41 -6.27
N ARG A 236 16.96 20.36 -5.37
CA ARG A 236 16.43 19.12 -4.78
C ARG A 236 15.11 18.67 -5.37
N TYR A 237 14.53 19.47 -6.26
CA TYR A 237 13.28 19.13 -6.95
C TYR A 237 13.27 19.77 -8.35
N GLY A 238 12.73 19.03 -9.31
CA GLY A 238 12.42 19.49 -10.66
C GLY A 238 11.05 18.94 -11.06
N ASP A 239 10.31 19.69 -11.89
CA ASP A 239 8.98 19.28 -12.32
C ASP A 239 9.04 18.01 -13.19
N SER A 240 8.23 17.02 -12.82
CA SER A 240 8.03 15.81 -13.61
C SER A 240 7.00 16.05 -14.71
N PRO A 241 7.22 15.56 -15.93
CA PRO A 241 6.23 15.66 -17.00
C PRO A 241 4.93 14.87 -16.73
N ARG A 242 4.90 14.03 -15.70
CA ARG A 242 3.72 13.23 -15.33
C ARG A 242 2.77 13.92 -14.36
N TYR A 243 3.26 14.93 -13.66
CA TYR A 243 2.49 15.62 -12.63
C TYR A 243 2.23 17.06 -13.04
N THR A 244 1.28 17.71 -12.36
CA THR A 244 1.05 19.14 -12.59
C THR A 244 2.30 19.93 -12.25
N PRO A 245 2.73 20.93 -13.04
CA PRO A 245 3.93 21.69 -12.71
C PRO A 245 3.74 22.50 -11.41
N GLY A 246 4.84 22.76 -10.70
CA GLY A 246 4.83 23.63 -9.53
C GLY A 246 4.50 22.93 -8.19
N PRO A 247 4.01 23.68 -7.19
CA PRO A 247 3.82 23.16 -5.83
C PRO A 247 2.87 21.97 -5.72
N ARG A 248 1.85 21.91 -6.58
CA ARG A 248 0.93 20.77 -6.65
C ARG A 248 1.61 19.52 -7.21
N GLY A 249 2.50 19.67 -8.18
CA GLY A 249 3.33 18.56 -8.66
C GLY A 249 4.21 17.96 -7.59
N MET A 250 4.88 18.82 -6.81
CA MET A 250 5.72 18.36 -5.71
C MET A 250 4.91 17.61 -4.64
N GLU A 251 3.66 18.03 -4.43
CA GLU A 251 2.71 17.28 -3.58
C GLU A 251 2.36 15.92 -4.20
N GLN A 252 2.01 15.89 -5.49
CA GLN A 252 1.72 14.66 -6.23
C GLN A 252 2.95 13.74 -6.35
N CYS A 253 4.17 14.23 -6.16
CA CYS A 253 5.39 13.42 -6.07
C CYS A 253 5.58 12.79 -4.67
N GLY A 254 4.78 13.17 -3.68
CA GLY A 254 4.78 12.56 -2.36
C GLY A 254 5.48 13.33 -1.25
N ALA A 255 5.87 14.59 -1.46
CA ALA A 255 6.69 15.37 -0.51
C ALA A 255 6.06 15.57 0.88
N TRP A 256 4.73 15.41 1.00
CA TRP A 256 4.00 15.55 2.27
C TRP A 256 3.47 14.24 2.85
N GLY A 257 3.71 13.10 2.18
CA GLY A 257 3.43 11.78 2.71
C GLY A 257 2.08 11.60 3.39
N ALA A 258 2.02 10.81 4.45
CA ALA A 258 0.86 10.67 5.34
C ALA A 258 1.30 10.50 6.80
N THR A 259 0.35 10.51 7.72
CA THR A 259 0.60 10.16 9.12
C THR A 259 -0.27 8.97 9.54
N TYR A 260 0.21 8.18 10.49
CA TYR A 260 -0.56 7.08 11.09
C TYR A 260 -1.93 7.56 11.59
N TRP A 261 -1.96 8.71 12.28
CA TRP A 261 -3.17 9.30 12.85
C TRP A 261 -4.17 9.78 11.79
N GLU A 262 -3.71 10.33 10.66
CA GLU A 262 -4.61 10.67 9.54
C GLU A 262 -5.28 9.45 8.96
N ILE A 263 -4.51 8.39 8.70
CA ILE A 263 -5.02 7.15 8.13
C ILE A 263 -6.11 6.57 9.04
N LEU A 264 -5.85 6.50 10.35
CA LEU A 264 -6.87 6.07 11.31
C LEU A 264 -8.05 7.03 11.40
N GLY A 265 -7.79 8.33 11.32
CA GLY A 265 -8.83 9.37 11.32
C GLY A 265 -9.80 9.24 10.14
N TYR A 266 -9.33 8.81 8.97
CA TYR A 266 -10.18 8.53 7.81
C TYR A 266 -11.17 7.38 8.06
N LEU A 267 -10.80 6.43 8.91
CA LEU A 267 -11.61 5.28 9.31
C LEU A 267 -12.45 5.53 10.57
N LYS A 268 -12.50 6.76 11.10
CA LYS A 268 -13.38 7.09 12.24
C LYS A 268 -14.83 6.72 11.93
N GLY A 269 -15.42 5.88 12.78
CA GLY A 269 -16.76 5.31 12.63
C GLY A 269 -16.78 3.87 12.12
N GLU A 270 -15.67 3.36 11.59
CA GLU A 270 -15.52 1.95 11.21
C GLU A 270 -15.09 1.08 12.38
N SER A 271 -15.42 -0.21 12.33
CA SER A 271 -14.92 -1.21 13.26
C SER A 271 -13.66 -1.88 12.70
N PHE A 272 -12.51 -1.66 13.33
CA PHE A 272 -11.24 -2.22 12.88
C PHE A 272 -10.28 -2.54 14.02
N ARG A 273 -9.22 -3.29 13.71
CA ARG A 273 -8.05 -3.49 14.56
C ARG A 273 -6.77 -3.17 13.80
N VAL A 274 -5.85 -2.49 14.46
CA VAL A 274 -4.48 -2.29 13.97
C VAL A 274 -3.63 -3.49 14.39
N GLN A 275 -3.09 -4.26 13.45
CA GLN A 275 -2.33 -5.48 13.78
C GLN A 275 -0.95 -5.17 14.36
N ASN A 276 -0.35 -4.06 13.94
CA ASN A 276 1.00 -3.64 14.36
C ASN A 276 1.13 -3.39 15.86
N THR A 277 0.04 -3.28 16.61
CA THR A 277 0.07 -3.01 18.05
C THR A 277 -0.06 -4.30 18.89
N ARG A 278 -0.17 -5.47 18.24
CA ARG A 278 -0.19 -6.78 18.90
C ARG A 278 1.18 -7.21 19.38
N ALA A 279 1.19 -8.15 20.33
CA ALA A 279 2.40 -8.84 20.76
C ALA A 279 3.16 -9.40 19.54
N GLY A 280 4.44 -9.04 19.40
CA GLY A 280 5.28 -9.46 18.28
C GLY A 280 5.08 -8.68 16.97
N GLY A 281 4.01 -7.89 16.82
CA GLY A 281 3.69 -7.11 15.61
C GLY A 281 4.24 -5.68 15.61
N ASN A 282 4.60 -5.15 16.79
CA ASN A 282 5.15 -3.80 16.95
C ASN A 282 6.66 -3.79 16.69
N LYS A 283 7.03 -4.02 15.42
CA LYS A 283 8.42 -4.07 14.95
C LYS A 283 8.54 -3.24 13.69
N HIS A 284 9.56 -2.40 13.63
CA HIS A 284 10.06 -1.83 12.39
C HIS A 284 10.85 -2.92 11.65
N ILE A 285 10.80 -2.95 10.33
CA ILE A 285 11.56 -3.89 9.50
C ILE A 285 12.34 -3.04 8.51
N ASP A 286 13.66 -3.19 8.50
CA ASP A 286 14.51 -2.47 7.55
C ASP A 286 14.75 -3.39 6.36
N TYR A 287 14.10 -3.07 5.26
CA TYR A 287 14.23 -3.83 4.01
C TYR A 287 15.40 -3.38 3.15
N LEU A 288 15.95 -2.19 3.40
CA LEU A 288 16.99 -1.57 2.57
C LEU A 288 18.41 -1.83 3.09
N GLY A 289 18.54 -2.68 4.12
CA GLY A 289 19.84 -3.12 4.61
C GLY A 289 20.71 -1.94 5.04
N GLY A 290 20.15 -1.02 5.83
CA GLY A 290 20.85 0.18 6.29
C GLY A 290 22.25 -0.13 6.83
N SER A 291 23.16 0.83 6.68
CA SER A 291 24.56 0.67 7.10
C SER A 291 24.67 0.13 8.54
N ARG A 292 25.73 -0.62 8.86
CA ARG A 292 25.94 -1.17 10.21
C ARG A 292 25.79 -0.11 11.32
N ARG A 293 26.19 1.14 11.04
CA ARG A 293 26.02 2.31 11.91
C ARG A 293 24.55 2.69 12.10
N PHE A 294 23.75 2.69 11.03
CA PHE A 294 22.31 2.91 11.10
C PHE A 294 21.62 1.83 11.94
N ARG A 295 21.96 0.55 11.74
CA ARG A 295 21.42 -0.56 12.55
C ARG A 295 21.77 -0.45 14.03
N LEU A 296 22.99 -0.02 14.37
CA LEU A 296 23.41 0.17 15.77
C LEU A 296 22.69 1.35 16.45
N ALA A 297 22.50 2.47 15.75
CA ALA A 297 21.73 3.61 16.27
C ALA A 297 20.22 3.32 16.37
N ARG A 298 19.73 2.39 15.55
CA ARG A 298 18.32 2.00 15.48
C ARG A 298 17.83 1.25 16.72
N TYR A 299 18.58 0.28 17.24
CA TYR A 299 18.09 -0.54 18.37
C TYR A 299 17.76 0.27 19.63
N PRO A 300 18.59 1.25 20.05
CA PRO A 300 18.22 2.17 21.12
C PRO A 300 16.96 2.98 20.79
N PHE A 301 16.83 3.51 19.57
CA PHE A 301 15.63 4.25 19.15
C PHE A 301 14.37 3.38 19.20
N ASP A 302 14.41 2.18 18.65
CA ASP A 302 13.32 1.18 18.71
C ASP A 302 12.93 0.87 20.17
N PHE A 303 13.92 0.74 21.06
CA PHE A 303 13.69 0.48 22.47
C PHE A 303 12.98 1.65 23.16
N PHE A 304 13.49 2.88 23.05
CA PHE A 304 12.92 4.05 23.71
C PHE A 304 11.55 4.44 23.14
N VAL A 305 11.41 4.47 21.81
CA VAL A 305 10.10 4.73 21.18
C VAL A 305 9.13 3.61 21.50
N GLY A 306 9.58 2.35 21.51
CA GLY A 306 8.76 1.21 21.91
C GLY A 306 8.24 1.31 23.34
N LEU A 307 9.09 1.75 24.28
CA LEU A 307 8.71 1.95 25.68
C LEU A 307 7.60 2.99 25.83
N LEU A 308 7.66 4.09 25.07
CA LEU A 308 6.68 5.18 25.10
C LEU A 308 5.40 4.86 24.31
N ALA A 309 5.52 4.20 23.17
CA ALA A 309 4.41 3.97 22.25
C ALA A 309 3.53 2.77 22.65
N ARG A 310 4.09 1.77 23.35
CA ARG A 310 3.39 0.54 23.73
C ARG A 310 2.20 0.77 24.66
N PRO A 311 2.28 1.58 25.75
CA PRO A 311 1.12 1.89 26.59
C PRO A 311 -0.01 2.57 25.82
N LEU A 312 0.34 3.38 24.81
CA LEU A 312 -0.60 4.12 23.97
C LEU A 312 -1.18 3.29 22.81
N ARG A 313 -0.74 2.03 22.65
CA ARG A 313 -1.08 1.18 21.49
C ARG A 313 -0.82 1.89 20.16
N ILE A 314 0.33 2.55 20.05
CA ILE A 314 0.82 3.16 18.81
C ILE A 314 1.97 2.30 18.29
N PRO A 315 1.98 1.93 16.99
CA PRO A 315 3.11 1.20 16.44
C PRO A 315 4.34 2.10 16.35
N ILE A 316 5.54 1.56 16.58
CA ILE A 316 6.78 2.33 16.49
C ILE A 316 6.98 2.93 15.09
N THR A 317 6.48 2.26 14.05
CA THR A 317 6.53 2.75 12.66
C THR A 317 5.76 4.06 12.46
N ALA A 318 4.83 4.43 13.36
CA ALA A 318 4.18 5.73 13.34
C ALA A 318 5.16 6.90 13.54
N PHE A 319 6.37 6.64 14.04
CA PHE A 319 7.42 7.63 14.28
C PHE A 319 8.65 7.44 13.38
N TYR A 320 8.61 6.50 12.42
CA TYR A 320 9.71 6.27 11.48
C TYR A 320 9.57 7.14 10.22
N PRO A 321 10.63 7.29 9.40
CA PRO A 321 10.57 8.04 8.15
C PRO A 321 9.52 7.55 7.15
N PHE A 322 9.16 6.26 7.19
CA PHE A 322 8.15 5.63 6.36
C PHE A 322 7.15 4.87 7.24
N LEU A 323 5.88 4.89 6.84
CA LEU A 323 4.82 4.09 7.41
C LEU A 323 4.83 2.71 6.77
N ASP A 324 5.77 1.87 7.23
CA ASP A 324 5.92 0.53 6.71
C ASP A 324 5.01 -0.49 7.40
N ASN A 325 4.44 -1.36 6.57
CA ASN A 325 3.66 -2.52 6.96
C ASN A 325 2.50 -2.21 7.92
N LEU A 326 1.86 -1.04 7.79
CA LEU A 326 0.70 -0.70 8.60
C LEU A 326 -0.50 -1.54 8.14
N VAL A 327 -0.97 -2.43 9.02
CA VAL A 327 -2.06 -3.35 8.72
C VAL A 327 -3.28 -3.03 9.58
N ILE A 328 -4.38 -2.72 8.90
CA ILE A 328 -5.67 -2.40 9.51
C ILE A 328 -6.69 -3.44 9.06
N THR A 329 -7.09 -4.32 9.98
CA THR A 329 -8.03 -5.40 9.70
C THR A 329 -9.46 -4.97 10.03
N LYS A 330 -10.37 -5.14 9.08
CA LYS A 330 -11.80 -4.91 9.25
C LYS A 330 -12.36 -5.95 10.21
N THR A 331 -12.88 -5.50 11.34
CA THR A 331 -13.66 -6.37 12.22
C THR A 331 -15.09 -6.32 11.74
N GLY A 332 -15.73 -7.47 11.54
CA GLY A 332 -17.17 -7.48 11.27
C GLY A 332 -17.89 -6.70 12.38
N ALA A 333 -19.03 -6.07 12.04
CA ALA A 333 -19.95 -5.63 13.09
C ALA A 333 -20.15 -6.83 14.01
N MET A 334 -19.89 -6.68 15.31
CA MET A 334 -20.34 -7.68 16.27
C MET A 334 -21.81 -7.88 15.95
N LYS A 335 -22.19 -9.06 15.43
CA LYS A 335 -23.58 -9.47 15.54
C LYS A 335 -23.83 -9.39 17.03
N ARG A 336 -24.54 -8.34 17.46
CA ARG A 336 -25.23 -8.38 18.74
C ARG A 336 -26.10 -9.60 18.60
N THR A 337 -25.67 -10.70 19.20
CA THR A 337 -26.54 -11.84 19.46
C THR A 337 -27.59 -11.27 20.39
N VAL A 338 -28.64 -10.68 19.81
CA VAL A 338 -29.87 -10.43 20.53
C VAL A 338 -30.37 -11.83 20.79
N LYS A 339 -30.08 -12.32 22.00
CA LYS A 339 -30.71 -13.50 22.54
C LYS A 339 -32.18 -13.11 22.66
N VAL A 340 -32.97 -13.44 21.64
CA VAL A 340 -34.43 -13.36 21.72
C VAL A 340 -34.82 -14.47 22.68
N GLU A 341 -34.88 -14.15 23.98
CA GLU A 341 -35.54 -15.00 24.96
C GLU A 341 -37.04 -14.87 24.75
N GLY A 342 -37.56 -15.70 23.83
CA GLY A 342 -38.97 -16.03 23.73
C GLY A 342 -39.37 -17.01 24.84
N SER A 343 -40.07 -16.48 25.83
CA SER A 343 -41.19 -17.09 26.59
C SER A 343 -41.07 -18.55 27.10
N ARG A 344 -40.77 -18.65 28.41
CA ARG A 344 -41.42 -19.43 29.49
C ARG A 344 -42.01 -20.84 29.20
N ALA A 345 -41.41 -21.85 29.82
CA ALA A 345 -41.92 -22.70 30.93
C ALA A 345 -40.73 -23.62 31.31
N GLY A 346 -40.21 -23.77 32.53
CA GLY A 346 -40.69 -23.66 33.91
C GLY A 346 -39.56 -24.18 34.83
N SER A 347 -39.75 -24.04 36.15
CA SER A 347 -38.97 -24.60 37.28
C SER A 347 -37.55 -24.08 37.59
N SER A 348 -37.52 -23.23 38.64
CA SER A 348 -36.65 -23.27 39.85
C SER A 348 -35.13 -23.40 39.71
N SER A 349 -34.36 -22.37 40.14
CA SER A 349 -33.92 -22.17 41.54
C SER A 349 -32.66 -21.27 41.61
N SER A 350 -32.66 -20.36 42.60
CA SER A 350 -31.54 -19.69 43.29
C SER A 350 -30.53 -18.81 42.53
N SER A 351 -30.60 -17.49 42.83
CA SER A 351 -29.52 -16.50 42.69
C SER A 351 -28.43 -16.67 43.77
N PRO A 352 -27.22 -16.06 43.63
CA PRO A 352 -27.07 -14.66 44.06
C PRO A 352 -26.19 -13.74 43.17
N SER A 353 -26.70 -12.52 42.99
CA SER A 353 -26.07 -11.19 43.14
C SER A 353 -24.60 -10.93 42.75
N LEU A 354 -24.39 -10.02 41.80
CA LEU A 354 -23.19 -9.17 41.74
C LEU A 354 -23.57 -7.72 41.35
N VAL A 355 -23.16 -6.82 42.24
CA VAL A 355 -23.47 -5.38 42.29
C VAL A 355 -22.66 -4.62 41.23
N THR A 356 -23.30 -3.67 40.53
CA THR A 356 -22.61 -2.67 39.71
C THR A 356 -22.74 -1.31 40.39
N VAL A 357 -21.61 -0.69 40.73
CA VAL A 357 -21.53 0.68 41.25
C VAL A 357 -21.49 1.65 40.07
N ARG A 358 -22.25 2.74 40.19
CA ARG A 358 -22.49 3.78 39.18
C ARG A 358 -21.26 4.63 38.85
#